data_AF-A0A1H7WQ88-F1
#
_entry.id   AF-A0A1H7WQ88-F1
#
_cell.length_a   1.000
_cell.length_b   1.000
_cell.length_c   1.000
_cell.angle_alpha   90.00
_cell.angle_beta   90.00
_cell.angle_gamma   90.00
#
_symmetry.space_group_name_H-M   'P 1'
#
loop_
_entity.id
_entity.type
_entity.pdbx_description
1 polymer ?
#
loop_
_entity_poly.entity_id
_entity_poly.type
_entity_poly.pdbx_seq_one_letter_code
_entity_poly.pdbx_strand_id
1 'polypeptide(L)'
;MEEFRFNVINFLILISPLLLGITYILTKKEKTFPLIFAIHIGMFVIYMTFLYYYAELLAGHDEYGLEKVGLYILFIVSHIYIGFFYGVYLAYRRRK
;
A
#
# COMPACT_ATOMS: atom_id res chain seq x y z
N MET A 1 -12.23 22.96 2.78
CA MET A 1 -10.92 22.39 2.39
C MET A 1 -10.63 21.06 3.08
N GLU A 2 -10.96 20.89 4.36
CA GLU A 2 -10.63 19.66 5.10
C GLU A 2 -11.41 18.43 4.63
N GLU A 3 -12.70 18.60 4.35
CA GLU A 3 -13.58 17.54 3.82
C GLU A 3 -13.11 17.00 2.46
N PHE A 4 -12.62 17.89 1.58
CA PHE A 4 -12.03 17.49 0.30
C PHE A 4 -10.79 16.61 0.49
N ARG A 5 -9.87 17.01 1.38
CA ARG A 5 -8.66 16.21 1.68
C ARG A 5 -9.03 14.84 2.26
N PHE A 6 -10.00 14.81 3.17
CA PHE A 6 -10.50 13.58 3.79
C PHE A 6 -11.09 12.61 2.76
N ASN A 7 -11.91 13.13 1.85
CA ASN A 7 -12.51 12.33 0.77
C ASN A 7 -11.45 11.78 -0.19
N VAL A 8 -10.42 12.57 -0.52
CA VAL A 8 -9.30 12.10 -1.34
C VAL A 8 -8.54 10.98 -0.64
N ILE A 9 -8.18 11.14 0.63
CA ILE A 9 -7.44 10.10 1.38
C ILE A 9 -8.24 8.78 1.43
N ASN A 10 -9.54 8.86 1.75
CA ASN A 10 -10.40 7.68 1.76
C ASN A 10 -10.50 7.00 0.39
N PHE A 11 -10.61 7.79 -0.69
CA PHE A 11 -10.58 7.27 -2.05
C PHE A 11 -9.26 6.56 -2.37
N LEU A 12 -8.12 7.15 -1.99
CA LEU A 12 -6.79 6.56 -2.21
C LEU A 12 -6.64 5.22 -1.48
N ILE A 13 -7.17 5.12 -0.25
CA ILE A 13 -7.21 3.87 0.53
C ILE A 13 -8.10 2.84 -0.18
N LEU A 14 -9.32 3.22 -0.57
CA LEU A 14 -10.30 2.33 -1.19
C LEU A 14 -9.83 1.75 -2.53
N ILE A 15 -9.12 2.54 -3.35
CA ILE A 15 -8.65 2.08 -4.66
C ILE A 15 -7.34 1.28 -4.57
N SER A 16 -6.63 1.31 -3.44
CA SER A 16 -5.33 0.66 -3.29
C SER A 16 -5.34 -0.86 -3.56
N PRO A 17 -6.34 -1.67 -3.14
CA PRO A 17 -6.36 -3.10 -3.44
C PRO A 17 -6.51 -3.37 -4.95
N LEU A 18 -7.29 -2.53 -5.65
CA LEU A 18 -7.44 -2.61 -7.11
C LEU A 18 -6.11 -2.31 -7.82
N LEU A 19 -5.41 -1.26 -7.39
CA LEU A 19 -4.09 -0.89 -7.95
C LEU A 19 -3.06 -2.00 -7.74
N LEU A 20 -3.06 -2.64 -6.57
CA LEU A 20 -2.20 -3.80 -6.31
C LEU A 20 -2.51 -4.96 -7.27
N GLY A 21 -3.79 -5.27 -7.46
CA GLY A 21 -4.22 -6.30 -8.42
C GLY A 21 -3.78 -6.00 -9.86
N ILE A 22 -3.95 -4.75 -10.30
CA ILE A 22 -3.49 -4.30 -11.62
C ILE A 22 -1.96 -4.44 -11.73
N THR A 23 -1.23 -4.07 -10.69
CA THR A 23 0.25 -4.18 -10.64
C THR A 23 0.69 -5.62 -10.92
N TYR A 24 0.07 -6.60 -10.28
CA TYR A 24 0.36 -8.01 -10.54
C TYR A 24 0.00 -8.44 -11.96
N ILE A 25 -1.14 -7.99 -12.50
CA ILE A 25 -1.51 -8.28 -13.89
C ILE A 25 -0.48 -7.70 -14.88
N LEU A 26 -0.02 -6.47 -14.66
CA LEU A 26 0.94 -5.78 -15.52
C LEU A 26 2.33 -6.44 -15.49
N THR A 27 2.75 -6.89 -14.30
CA THR A 27 4.09 -7.40 -14.03
C THR A 27 4.22 -8.92 -14.17
N LYS A 28 3.12 -9.70 -14.23
CA LYS A 28 3.17 -11.18 -14.23
C LYS A 28 4.08 -11.85 -15.26
N LYS A 29 4.34 -11.19 -16.40
CA LYS A 29 5.18 -11.70 -17.48
C LYS A 29 6.65 -11.27 -17.36
N GLU A 30 6.98 -10.40 -16.42
CA GLU A 30 8.34 -9.93 -16.20
C GLU A 30 9.15 -10.97 -15.41
N LYS A 31 10.42 -11.16 -15.76
CA LYS A 31 11.33 -12.06 -15.02
C LYS A 31 11.50 -11.64 -13.56
N THR A 32 11.31 -10.34 -13.28
CA THR A 32 11.38 -9.77 -11.93
C THR A 32 10.09 -9.95 -11.13
N PHE A 33 9.02 -10.52 -11.70
CA PHE A 33 7.75 -10.70 -11.00
C PHE A 33 7.86 -11.41 -9.65
N PRO A 34 8.58 -12.54 -9.51
CA PRO A 34 8.70 -13.22 -8.22
C PRO A 34 9.34 -12.34 -7.16
N LEU A 35 10.32 -11.51 -7.54
CA LEU A 35 10.96 -10.55 -6.65
C LEU A 35 9.99 -9.43 -6.22
N ILE A 36 9.26 -8.85 -7.17
CA ILE A 36 8.25 -7.81 -6.88
C ILE A 36 7.18 -8.36 -5.95
N PHE A 37 6.68 -9.56 -6.22
CA PHE A 37 5.70 -10.25 -5.40
C PHE A 37 6.25 -10.53 -3.99
N ALA A 38 7.47 -11.06 -3.89
CA ALA A 38 8.12 -11.33 -2.60
C ALA A 38 8.32 -10.05 -1.77
N ILE A 39 8.71 -8.93 -2.40
CA ILE A 39 8.83 -7.63 -1.72
C ILE A 39 7.46 -7.17 -1.20
N HIS A 40 6.40 -7.25 -2.02
CA HIS A 40 5.07 -6.82 -1.59
C HIS A 40 4.53 -7.68 -0.44
N ILE A 41 4.68 -9.00 -0.52
CA ILE A 41 4.27 -9.92 0.55
C ILE A 41 5.11 -9.71 1.81
N GLY A 42 6.44 -9.55 1.66
CA GLY A 42 7.33 -9.29 2.79
C GLY A 42 6.99 -7.99 3.51
N MET A 43 6.80 -6.89 2.76
CA MET A 43 6.37 -5.62 3.33
C MET A 43 4.98 -5.74 3.96
N PHE A 44 4.04 -6.44 3.33
CA PHE A 44 2.71 -6.68 3.89
C PHE A 44 2.74 -7.43 5.22
N VAL A 45 3.54 -8.49 5.32
CA VAL A 45 3.73 -9.23 6.59
C VAL A 45 4.32 -8.31 7.64
N ILE A 46 5.38 -7.55 7.31
CA ILE A 46 5.94 -6.55 8.24
C ILE A 46 4.85 -5.59 8.71
N TYR A 47 4.03 -5.06 7.80
CA TYR A 47 2.95 -4.15 8.16
C TYR A 47 1.91 -4.79 9.07
N MET A 48 1.47 -6.02 8.77
CA MET A 48 0.49 -6.72 9.60
C MET A 48 1.06 -7.07 10.97
N THR A 49 2.34 -7.45 11.04
CA THR A 49 3.03 -7.67 12.32
C THR A 49 3.12 -6.38 13.13
N PHE A 50 3.53 -5.27 12.51
CA PHE A 50 3.54 -3.96 13.19
C PHE A 50 2.14 -3.56 13.64
N LEU A 51 1.13 -3.67 12.78
CA LEU A 51 -0.24 -3.33 13.12
C LEU A 51 -0.74 -4.19 14.28
N TYR A 52 -0.46 -5.49 14.30
CA TYR A 52 -0.87 -6.40 15.37
C TYR A 52 -0.22 -6.03 16.72
N TYR A 53 1.11 -5.89 16.76
CA TYR A 53 1.83 -5.57 18.01
C TYR A 53 1.56 -4.14 18.51
N TYR A 54 1.41 -3.18 17.61
CA TYR A 54 1.16 -1.80 18.00
C TYR A 54 -0.33 -1.50 18.21
N ALA A 55 -1.26 -2.27 17.63
CA ALA A 55 -2.70 -2.08 17.89
C ALA A 55 -3.03 -2.29 19.37
N GLU A 56 -2.46 -3.31 20.03
CA GLU A 56 -2.64 -3.51 21.47
C GLU A 56 -2.01 -2.37 22.30
N LEU A 57 -0.85 -1.86 21.87
CA LEU A 57 -0.13 -0.77 22.54
C LEU A 57 -0.80 0.61 22.34
N LEU A 58 -1.55 0.77 21.25
CA LEU A 58 -2.21 2.01 20.84
C LEU A 58 -3.67 2.09 21.29
N ALA A 59 -4.34 0.95 21.48
CA ALA A 59 -5.71 0.88 22.00
C ALA A 59 -5.82 1.33 23.48
N GLY A 60 -4.71 1.40 24.21
CA GLY A 60 -4.68 1.87 25.61
C GLY A 60 -4.48 3.38 25.81
N HIS A 61 -4.22 4.17 24.76
CA HIS A 61 -4.01 5.61 24.85
C HIS A 61 -4.92 6.39 23.88
N ASP A 62 -5.80 7.21 24.44
CA ASP A 62 -6.71 8.10 23.70
C ASP A 62 -5.95 9.04 22.73
N GLU A 63 -6.59 9.26 21.57
CA GLU A 63 -6.20 10.11 20.43
C GLU A 63 -4.90 9.72 19.67
N TYR A 64 -3.78 9.46 20.36
CA TYR A 64 -2.51 9.13 19.71
C TYR A 64 -2.49 7.74 19.06
N GLY A 65 -3.35 6.83 19.53
CA GLY A 65 -3.50 5.50 18.97
C GLY A 65 -3.98 5.51 17.52
N LEU A 66 -5.02 6.30 17.27
CA LEU A 66 -5.69 6.38 15.98
C LEU A 66 -4.80 7.07 14.93
N GLU A 67 -4.07 8.11 15.32
CA GLU A 67 -3.16 8.84 14.44
C GLU A 67 -2.04 7.93 13.91
N LYS A 68 -1.42 7.13 14.78
CA LYS A 68 -0.36 6.20 14.37
C LYS A 68 -0.88 5.10 13.44
N VAL A 69 -2.08 4.56 13.69
CA VAL A 69 -2.73 3.61 12.78
C VAL A 69 -2.96 4.25 11.41
N GLY A 70 -3.43 5.51 11.38
CA GLY A 70 -3.59 6.28 10.14
C GLY A 70 -2.29 6.44 9.35
N LEU A 71 -1.17 6.71 10.04
CA LEU A 71 0.15 6.80 9.41
C LEU A 71 0.60 5.46 8.81
N TYR A 72 0.38 4.34 9.48
CA TYR A 72 0.70 3.02 8.93
C TYR A 72 -0.14 2.70 7.69
N ILE A 73 -1.44 3.02 7.71
CA ILE A 73 -2.31 2.86 6.54
C ILE A 73 -1.82 3.72 5.37
N LEU A 74 -1.49 4.99 5.61
CA LEU A 74 -0.95 5.88 4.58
C LEU A 74 0.37 5.38 3.99
N PHE A 75 1.23 4.77 4.81
CA PHE A 75 2.47 4.16 4.35
C PHE A 75 2.22 2.96 3.43
N ILE A 76 1.29 2.06 3.81
CA ILE A 76 0.87 0.92 2.97
C ILE A 76 0.33 1.41 1.62
N VAL A 77 -0.57 2.39 1.65
CA VAL A 77 -1.15 2.99 0.44
C VAL A 77 -0.05 3.57 -0.44
N SER A 78 0.87 4.35 0.12
CA SER A 78 1.99 4.94 -0.63
C SER A 78 2.86 3.86 -1.30
N HIS A 79 3.16 2.76 -0.58
CA HIS A 79 3.92 1.64 -1.13
C HIS A 79 3.21 0.98 -2.33
N ILE A 80 1.89 0.76 -2.22
CA ILE A 80 1.08 0.21 -3.31
C ILE A 80 1.11 1.11 -4.55
N TYR A 81 1.01 2.43 -4.37
CA TYR A 81 1.04 3.37 -5.49
C TYR A 81 2.41 3.39 -6.19
N ILE A 82 3.51 3.37 -5.43
CA ILE A 82 4.86 3.26 -6.00
C ILE A 82 4.99 1.96 -6.80
N GLY A 83 4.53 0.84 -6.24
CA GLY A 83 4.51 -0.46 -6.92
C GLY A 83 3.70 -0.42 -8.23
N PHE A 84 2.54 0.25 -8.20
CA PHE A 84 1.70 0.44 -9.38
C PHE A 84 2.38 1.26 -10.48
N PHE A 85 2.93 2.43 -10.17
CA PHE A 85 3.65 3.23 -11.16
C PHE A 85 4.84 2.48 -11.76
N TYR A 86 5.56 1.71 -10.94
CA TYR A 86 6.63 0.84 -11.41
C TYR A 86 6.10 -0.25 -12.35
N GLY A 87 4.98 -0.89 -12.02
CA GLY A 87 4.31 -1.86 -12.89
C GLY A 87 3.85 -1.28 -14.22
N VAL A 88 3.30 -0.05 -14.21
CA VAL A 88 2.93 0.70 -15.42
C VAL A 88 4.17 1.01 -16.26
N TYR A 89 5.25 1.47 -15.64
CA TYR A 89 6.52 1.75 -16.32
C TYR A 89 7.07 0.51 -17.04
N LEU A 90 7.10 -0.64 -16.37
CA LEU A 90 7.55 -1.90 -16.97
C LEU A 90 6.64 -2.33 -18.13
N ALA A 91 5.33 -2.23 -17.96
CA ALA A 91 4.37 -2.57 -19.00
C ALA A 91 4.48 -1.64 -20.22
N TYR A 92 4.73 -0.36 -20.02
CA TYR A 92 4.99 0.60 -21.10
C TYR A 92 6.30 0.29 -21.81
N ARG A 93 7.39 0.04 -21.07
CA ARG A 93 8.70 -0.33 -21.62
C ARG A 93 8.63 -1.56 -22.52
N ARG A 94 7.82 -2.56 -22.16
CA ARG A 94 7.65 -3.79 -22.96
C ARG A 94 6.92 -3.58 -24.30
N ARG A 95 6.17 -2.48 -24.45
CA ARG A 95 5.43 -2.14 -25.69
C ARG A 95 6.26 -1.31 -26.67
N LYS A 96 7.38 -0.74 -26.22
CA LYS A 96 8.39 -0.09 -27.06
C LYS A 96 9.47 -1.10 -27.43
#